data_AF-A0ABC8QM52-F1
#
_entry.id   AF-A0ABC8QM52-F1
#
_cell.length_a   1.000
_cell.length_b   1.000
_cell.length_c   1.000
_cell.angle_alpha   90.00
_cell.angle_beta   90.00
_cell.angle_gamma   90.00
#
_symmetry.space_group_name_H-M   'P 1'
#
loop_
_entity.id
_entity.type
_entity.pdbx_description
1 polymer ?
#
loop_
_entity_poly.entity_id
_entity_poly.type
_entity_poly.pdbx_seq_one_letter_code
_entity_poly.pdbx_strand_id
1 'polypeptide(L)'
;MVVCENRVRLESILHKYWERRDVKGALSAMEKMADHAVLADVISLLAEKTDIITLDICTCLLPLLTGLLESGMDRHQGVSLAMLLKLVRVFGSVIYSSVTAPSSVGVDIEAEERLERCNICFIELEKVKRCLPVLTRRGGSVAKSAQELNLALQEVH
;
A
#
# COMPACT_ATOMS: atom_id res chain seq x y z
N MET A 1 18.09 3.05 -22.15
CA MET A 1 19.00 2.01 -21.63
C MET A 1 19.26 2.15 -20.12
N VAL A 2 19.37 3.37 -19.55
CA VAL A 2 19.59 3.60 -18.10
C VAL A 2 18.46 3.08 -17.19
N VAL A 3 17.20 3.11 -17.65
CA VAL A 3 16.03 2.62 -16.88
C VAL A 3 16.09 1.10 -16.63
N CYS A 4 16.70 0.33 -17.54
CA CYS A 4 16.82 -1.13 -17.40
C CYS A 4 17.91 -1.55 -16.40
N GLU A 5 19.05 -0.86 -16.37
CA GLU A 5 20.13 -1.16 -15.41
C GLU A 5 19.71 -0.85 -13.96
N ASN A 6 19.00 0.27 -13.75
CA ASN A 6 18.46 0.60 -12.44
C ASN A 6 17.41 -0.42 -11.98
N ARG A 7 16.54 -0.89 -12.89
CA ARG A 7 15.55 -1.93 -12.59
C ARG A 7 16.20 -3.26 -12.23
N VAL A 8 17.23 -3.70 -12.96
CA VAL A 8 17.96 -4.96 -12.64
C VAL A 8 18.70 -4.86 -11.30
N ARG A 9 19.27 -3.69 -10.98
CA ARG A 9 19.88 -3.44 -9.66
C ARG A 9 18.85 -3.44 -8.55
N LEU A 10 17.71 -2.78 -8.75
CA LEU A 10 16.60 -2.77 -7.79
C LEU A 10 16.04 -4.17 -7.58
N GLU A 11 15.82 -4.93 -8.65
CA GLU A 11 15.41 -6.33 -8.59
C GLU A 11 16.43 -7.17 -7.80
N SER A 12 17.73 -6.98 -8.01
CA SER A 12 18.78 -7.71 -7.27
C SER A 12 18.82 -7.34 -5.79
N ILE A 13 18.65 -6.06 -5.45
CA ILE A 13 18.60 -5.57 -4.07
C ILE A 13 17.34 -6.12 -3.39
N LEU A 14 16.19 -5.99 -4.05
CA LEU A 14 14.93 -6.55 -3.57
C LEU A 14 15.01 -8.06 -3.41
N HIS A 15 15.64 -8.79 -4.34
CA HIS A 15 15.81 -10.24 -4.22
C HIS A 15 16.54 -10.59 -2.93
N LYS A 16 17.59 -9.84 -2.58
CA LYS A 16 18.33 -10.04 -1.32
C LYS A 16 17.49 -9.73 -0.08
N TYR A 17 16.68 -8.67 -0.11
CA TYR A 17 15.75 -8.36 1.00
C TYR A 17 14.63 -9.40 1.11
N TRP A 18 14.15 -9.89 -0.03
CA TRP A 18 13.09 -10.89 -0.14
C TRP A 18 13.53 -12.27 0.32
N GLU A 19 14.73 -12.71 -0.04
CA GLU A 19 15.35 -13.95 0.44
C GLU A 19 15.53 -13.95 1.96
N ARG A 20 15.76 -12.76 2.55
CA ARG A 20 15.88 -12.59 4.00
C ARG A 20 14.55 -12.40 4.72
N ARG A 21 13.41 -12.41 3.99
CA ARG A 21 12.07 -12.05 4.47
C ARG A 21 11.97 -10.69 5.18
N ASP A 22 12.94 -9.80 4.99
CA ASP A 22 12.94 -8.46 5.60
C ASP A 22 12.37 -7.40 4.65
N VAL A 23 11.12 -7.62 4.23
CA VAL A 23 10.39 -6.70 3.35
C VAL A 23 10.16 -5.35 4.05
N LYS A 24 9.90 -5.39 5.36
CA LYS A 24 9.65 -4.20 6.18
C LYS A 24 10.90 -3.30 6.26
N GLY A 25 12.07 -3.89 6.48
CA GLY A 25 13.35 -3.18 6.46
C GLY A 25 13.65 -2.55 5.11
N ALA A 26 13.33 -3.25 4.01
CA ALA A 26 13.47 -2.70 2.66
C ALA A 26 12.56 -1.48 2.45
N LEU A 27 11.27 -1.59 2.78
CA LEU A 27 10.30 -0.49 2.65
C LEU A 27 10.71 0.73 3.49
N SER A 28 11.18 0.52 4.73
CA SER A 28 11.66 1.60 5.59
C SER A 28 12.93 2.27 5.07
N ALA A 29 13.85 1.50 4.48
CA ALA A 29 15.04 2.06 3.84
C ALA A 29 14.66 2.93 2.62
N MET A 30 13.68 2.48 1.84
CA MET A 30 13.19 3.22 0.67
C MET A 30 12.45 4.49 1.03
N GLU A 31 11.66 4.47 2.10
CA GLU A 31 11.04 5.68 2.67
C GLU A 31 12.10 6.76 2.95
N LYS A 32 13.22 6.36 3.57
CA LYS A 32 14.34 7.26 3.90
C LYS A 32 15.08 7.79 2.67
N MET A 33 15.07 7.05 1.57
CA MET A 33 15.69 7.50 0.31
C MET A 33 14.86 8.58 -0.39
N ALA A 34 13.55 8.69 -0.09
CA ALA A 34 12.63 9.69 -0.65
C ALA A 34 12.63 9.78 -2.20
N ASP A 35 12.98 8.69 -2.89
CA ASP A 35 12.96 8.60 -4.35
C ASP A 35 11.67 7.90 -4.82
N HIS A 36 10.72 8.68 -5.32
CA HIS A 36 9.42 8.18 -5.78
C HIS A 36 9.52 7.25 -7.00
N ALA A 37 10.53 7.40 -7.85
CA ALA A 37 10.69 6.55 -9.03
C ALA A 37 11.15 5.14 -8.60
N VAL A 38 12.15 5.09 -7.73
CA VAL A 38 12.62 3.85 -7.10
C VAL A 38 11.49 3.18 -6.32
N LEU A 39 10.74 3.95 -5.52
CA LEU A 39 9.59 3.45 -4.78
C LEU A 39 8.53 2.85 -5.73
N ALA A 40 8.14 3.56 -6.79
CA ALA A 40 7.15 3.07 -7.75
C ALA A 40 7.59 1.77 -8.46
N ASP A 41 8.86 1.64 -8.82
CA ASP A 41 9.37 0.41 -9.45
C ASP A 41 9.30 -0.79 -8.48
N VAL A 42 9.62 -0.59 -7.20
CA VAL A 42 9.50 -1.64 -6.18
C VAL A 42 8.05 -2.00 -5.88
N ILE A 43 7.16 -1.01 -5.74
CA ILE A 43 5.73 -1.26 -5.56
C ILE A 43 5.18 -2.08 -6.73
N SER A 44 5.62 -1.81 -7.96
CA SER A 44 5.23 -2.59 -9.13
C SER A 44 5.66 -4.05 -9.02
N LEU A 45 6.88 -4.32 -8.52
CA LEU A 45 7.37 -5.68 -8.28
C LEU A 45 6.63 -6.37 -7.12
N LEU A 46 6.32 -5.66 -6.03
CA LEU A 46 5.49 -6.19 -4.94
C LEU A 46 4.07 -6.52 -5.43
N ALA A 47 3.52 -5.72 -6.33
CA ALA A 47 2.19 -5.94 -6.88
C ALA A 47 2.09 -7.25 -7.68
N GLU A 48 3.21 -7.79 -8.18
CA GLU A 48 3.27 -9.11 -8.83
C GLU A 48 3.28 -10.27 -7.82
N LYS A 49 3.60 -10.01 -6.55
CA LYS A 49 3.76 -11.03 -5.49
C LYS A 49 2.93 -10.67 -4.25
N THR A 50 1.62 -10.59 -4.42
CA THR A 50 0.69 -10.22 -3.34
C THR A 50 0.52 -11.29 -2.27
N ASP A 51 0.82 -12.56 -2.58
CA ASP A 51 0.88 -13.70 -1.64
C ASP A 51 1.89 -13.48 -0.49
N ILE A 52 2.93 -12.73 -0.84
CA ILE A 52 3.82 -11.93 -0.03
C ILE A 52 3.29 -11.25 1.21
N ILE A 53 2.22 -10.51 0.98
CA ILE A 53 1.94 -9.31 1.74
C ILE A 53 1.12 -9.73 2.94
N THR A 54 1.58 -9.36 4.12
CA THR A 54 0.86 -9.58 5.37
C THR A 54 0.31 -8.26 5.88
N LEU A 55 -0.60 -8.33 6.86
CA LEU A 55 -1.12 -7.13 7.51
C LEU A 55 0.00 -6.28 8.14
N ASP A 56 1.06 -6.91 8.67
CA ASP A 56 2.23 -6.19 9.19
C ASP A 56 2.95 -5.42 8.07
N ILE A 57 3.14 -6.03 6.88
CA ILE A 57 3.73 -5.32 5.73
C ILE A 57 2.81 -4.18 5.26
N CYS A 58 1.50 -4.37 5.28
CA CYS A 58 0.52 -3.33 4.93
C CYS A 58 0.67 -2.07 5.79
N THR A 59 1.03 -2.19 7.07
CA THR A 59 1.24 -1.02 7.95
C THR A 59 2.34 -0.09 7.45
N CYS A 60 3.38 -0.62 6.80
CA CYS A 60 4.46 0.18 6.21
C CYS A 60 4.20 0.53 4.75
N LEU A 61 3.45 -0.31 4.03
CA LEU A 61 3.19 -0.13 2.61
C LEU A 61 2.16 0.97 2.34
N LEU A 62 1.10 1.06 3.14
CA LEU A 62 0.03 2.04 2.92
C LEU A 62 0.50 3.51 3.00
N PRO A 63 1.32 3.94 3.98
CA PRO A 63 1.88 5.29 4.00
C PRO A 63 2.68 5.64 2.74
N LEU A 64 3.49 4.69 2.25
CA LEU A 64 4.30 4.86 1.04
C LEU A 64 3.42 5.03 -0.20
N LEU A 65 2.33 4.27 -0.29
CA LEU A 65 1.35 4.37 -1.37
C LEU A 65 0.64 5.73 -1.34
N THR A 66 0.26 6.21 -0.15
CA THR A 66 -0.30 7.57 0.04
C THR A 66 0.68 8.63 -0.46
N GLY A 67 1.96 8.54 -0.10
CA GLY A 67 3.00 9.46 -0.59
C GLY A 67 3.15 9.44 -2.12
N LEU A 68 3.06 8.27 -2.76
CA LEU A 68 3.06 8.17 -4.22
C LEU A 68 1.82 8.81 -4.87
N LEU A 69 0.66 8.79 -4.22
CA LEU A 69 -0.53 9.50 -4.72
C LEU A 69 -0.31 11.02 -4.72
N GLU A 70 0.44 11.52 -3.74
CA GLU A 70 0.76 12.94 -3.60
C GLU A 70 1.91 13.39 -4.51
N SER A 71 2.68 12.46 -5.09
CA SER A 71 3.83 12.75 -5.96
C SER A 71 3.49 13.54 -7.23
N GLY A 72 2.21 13.64 -7.59
CA GLY A 72 1.72 14.38 -8.75
C GLY A 72 2.02 13.77 -10.13
N MET A 73 2.79 12.68 -10.20
CA MET A 73 3.16 12.01 -11.45
C MET A 73 2.20 10.86 -11.75
N ASP A 74 1.51 10.93 -12.90
CA ASP A 74 0.49 9.94 -13.29
C ASP A 74 0.99 8.49 -13.26
N ARG A 75 2.25 8.25 -13.65
CA ARG A 75 2.85 6.90 -13.59
C ARG A 75 2.95 6.39 -12.15
N HIS A 76 3.40 7.22 -11.22
CA HIS A 76 3.52 6.84 -9.80
C HIS A 76 2.15 6.66 -9.16
N GLN A 77 1.21 7.57 -9.47
CA GLN A 77 -0.17 7.48 -9.02
C GLN A 77 -0.86 6.21 -9.53
N GLY A 78 -0.68 5.86 -10.80
CA GLY A 78 -1.24 4.64 -11.39
C GLY A 78 -0.74 3.37 -10.72
N VAL A 79 0.57 3.26 -10.47
CA VAL A 79 1.16 2.13 -9.73
C VAL A 79 0.61 2.06 -8.31
N SER A 80 0.54 3.21 -7.62
CA SER A 80 0.03 3.27 -6.26
C SER A 80 -1.45 2.84 -6.18
N LEU A 81 -2.30 3.38 -7.06
CA LEU A 81 -3.72 3.03 -7.13
C LEU A 81 -3.95 1.54 -7.41
N ALA A 82 -3.17 0.96 -8.34
CA ALA A 82 -3.26 -0.47 -8.65
C ALA A 82 -2.89 -1.34 -7.45
N MET A 83 -1.89 -0.92 -6.67
CA MET A 83 -1.49 -1.64 -5.46
C MET A 83 -2.52 -1.48 -4.35
N LEU A 84 -3.00 -0.26 -4.09
CA LEU A 84 -4.04 0.03 -3.11
C LEU A 84 -5.30 -0.80 -3.37
N LEU A 85 -5.72 -0.92 -4.63
CA LEU A 85 -6.86 -1.74 -5.01
C LEU A 85 -6.69 -3.21 -4.63
N LYS A 86 -5.49 -3.78 -4.85
CA LYS A 86 -5.18 -5.15 -4.44
C LYS A 86 -5.23 -5.30 -2.91
N LEU A 87 -4.63 -4.35 -2.18
CA LEU A 87 -4.64 -4.38 -0.71
C LEU A 87 -6.05 -4.27 -0.14
N VAL A 88 -6.89 -3.38 -0.67
CA VAL A 88 -8.29 -3.23 -0.24
C VAL A 88 -9.09 -4.51 -0.51
N ARG A 89 -8.91 -5.14 -1.68
CA ARG A 89 -9.59 -6.40 -2.00
C ARG A 89 -9.20 -7.56 -1.09
N VAL A 90 -7.95 -7.60 -0.62
CA VAL A 90 -7.44 -8.69 0.22
C VAL A 90 -7.67 -8.43 1.72
N PHE A 91 -7.36 -7.22 2.19
CA PHE A 91 -7.33 -6.88 3.62
C PHE A 91 -8.47 -5.97 4.05
N GLY A 92 -9.16 -5.31 3.12
CA GLY A 92 -10.16 -4.27 3.44
C GLY A 92 -11.22 -4.78 4.41
N SER A 93 -11.87 -5.90 4.10
CA SER A 93 -12.88 -6.50 4.98
C SER A 93 -12.35 -6.75 6.39
N VAL A 94 -11.16 -7.33 6.53
CA VAL A 94 -10.54 -7.62 7.85
C VAL A 94 -10.19 -6.33 8.60
N ILE A 95 -9.69 -5.30 7.92
CA ILE A 95 -9.32 -4.02 8.53
C ILE A 95 -10.58 -3.33 9.07
N TYR A 96 -11.60 -3.13 8.23
CA TYR A 96 -12.83 -2.43 8.62
C TYR A 96 -13.62 -3.23 9.66
N SER A 97 -13.75 -4.55 9.51
CA SER A 97 -14.45 -5.38 10.51
C SER A 97 -13.75 -5.38 11.86
N SER A 98 -12.41 -5.39 11.89
CA SER A 98 -11.66 -5.41 13.16
C SER A 98 -11.79 -4.09 13.92
N VAL A 99 -11.77 -2.95 13.22
CA VAL A 99 -11.88 -1.61 13.84
C VAL A 99 -13.32 -1.30 14.29
N THR A 100 -14.31 -1.82 13.56
CA THR A 100 -15.74 -1.63 13.90
C THR A 100 -16.26 -2.61 14.95
N ALA A 101 -15.56 -3.73 15.17
CA ALA A 101 -15.95 -4.71 16.16
C ALA A 101 -15.94 -4.10 17.58
N PRO A 102 -16.92 -4.46 18.43
CA PRO A 102 -16.91 -4.02 19.83
C PRO A 102 -15.64 -4.53 20.52
N SER A 103 -15.02 -3.66 21.33
CA SER A 103 -13.80 -4.00 22.07
C SER A 103 -14.04 -5.23 22.94
N SER A 104 -13.27 -6.30 22.70
CA SER A 104 -13.26 -7.46 23.57
C SER A 104 -12.59 -7.06 24.89
N VAL A 105 -13.30 -7.19 26.01
CA VAL A 105 -12.74 -6.95 27.35
C VAL A 105 -12.01 -8.22 27.77
N GLY A 106 -10.68 -8.26 27.59
CA GLY A 106 -9.86 -9.41 27.95
C GLY A 106 -8.36 -9.13 27.80
N VAL A 107 -7.53 -10.00 28.37
CA VAL A 107 -6.05 -9.93 28.31
C VAL A 107 -5.54 -10.70 27.08
N ASP A 108 -6.07 -10.39 25.90
CA ASP A 108 -5.61 -11.01 24.64
C ASP A 108 -4.67 -10.04 23.91
N ILE A 109 -3.40 -10.11 24.30
CA ILE A 109 -2.34 -9.26 23.74
C ILE A 109 -2.23 -9.48 22.22
N GLU A 110 -2.43 -10.70 21.73
CA GLU A 110 -2.32 -11.00 20.29
C GLU A 110 -3.46 -10.34 19.49
N ALA A 111 -4.68 -10.38 20.03
CA ALA A 111 -5.82 -9.67 19.44
C ALA A 111 -5.63 -8.14 19.48
N GLU A 112 -5.07 -7.60 20.57
CA GLU A 112 -4.76 -6.17 20.69
C GLU A 112 -3.71 -5.72 19.67
N GLU A 113 -2.60 -6.45 19.52
CA GLU A 113 -1.58 -6.10 18.52
C GLU A 113 -2.12 -6.22 17.09
N ARG A 114 -3.01 -7.18 16.82
CA ARG A 114 -3.66 -7.29 15.51
C ARG A 114 -4.58 -6.10 15.25
N LEU A 115 -5.34 -5.67 16.25
CA LEU A 115 -6.20 -4.51 16.17
C LEU A 115 -5.38 -3.24 15.94
N GLU A 116 -4.23 -3.08 16.60
CA GLU A 116 -3.33 -1.95 16.39
C GLU A 116 -2.86 -1.86 14.93
N ARG A 117 -2.42 -2.99 14.35
CA ARG A 117 -2.03 -3.07 12.93
C ARG A 117 -3.21 -2.71 12.01
N CYS A 118 -4.41 -3.22 12.30
CA CYS A 118 -5.62 -2.87 11.54
C CYS A 118 -5.91 -1.36 11.64
N ASN A 119 -5.77 -0.77 12.82
CA ASN A 119 -6.04 0.64 13.05
C ASN A 119 -5.07 1.54 12.28
N ILE A 120 -3.78 1.18 12.25
CA ILE A 120 -2.78 1.88 11.43
C ILE A 120 -3.19 1.83 9.94
N CYS A 121 -3.52 0.63 9.44
CA CYS A 121 -3.96 0.49 8.06
C CYS A 121 -5.25 1.27 7.77
N PHE A 122 -6.21 1.26 8.69
CA PHE A 122 -7.46 1.99 8.58
C PHE A 122 -7.22 3.50 8.45
N ILE A 123 -6.39 4.08 9.31
CA ILE A 123 -6.05 5.52 9.25
C ILE A 123 -5.47 5.89 7.89
N GLU A 124 -4.57 5.07 7.34
CA GLU A 124 -4.00 5.31 6.02
C GLU A 124 -5.01 5.15 4.88
N LEU A 125 -5.89 4.15 4.94
CA LEU A 125 -6.96 3.98 3.95
C LEU A 125 -7.95 5.17 3.97
N GLU A 126 -8.24 5.73 5.14
CA GLU A 126 -9.05 6.94 5.26
C GLU A 126 -8.35 8.19 4.69
N LYS A 127 -7.02 8.28 4.77
CA LYS A 127 -6.26 9.32 4.06
C LYS A 127 -6.38 9.14 2.55
N VAL A 128 -6.19 7.91 2.05
CA VAL A 128 -6.34 7.59 0.62
C VAL A 128 -7.73 8.00 0.12
N LYS A 129 -8.81 7.67 0.85
CA LYS A 129 -10.18 8.08 0.50
C LYS A 129 -10.31 9.58 0.29
N ARG A 130 -9.64 10.40 1.10
CA ARG A 130 -9.66 11.88 0.97
C ARG A 130 -8.95 12.36 -0.28
N CYS A 131 -7.98 11.61 -0.80
CA CYS A 131 -7.25 11.94 -2.04
C CYS A 131 -8.03 11.57 -3.31
N LEU A 132 -8.90 10.56 -3.27
CA LEU A 132 -9.59 10.02 -4.47
C LEU A 132 -10.44 11.04 -5.25
N PRO A 133 -11.20 11.97 -4.61
CA PRO A 133 -11.97 12.97 -5.35
C PRO A 133 -11.10 13.86 -6.24
N VAL A 134 -9.88 14.20 -5.79
CA VAL A 134 -8.94 15.02 -6.56
C VAL A 134 -8.42 14.24 -7.78
N LEU A 135 -8.07 12.96 -7.58
CA LEU A 135 -7.57 12.10 -8.64
C LEU A 135 -8.64 11.77 -9.69
N THR A 136 -9.89 11.56 -9.25
CA THR A 136 -11.02 11.27 -10.14
C THR A 136 -11.33 12.44 -11.08
N ARG A 137 -11.07 13.69 -10.66
CA ARG A 137 -11.30 14.90 -11.47
C ARG A 137 -10.26 15.11 -12.57
N ARG A 138 -9.08 14.47 -12.50
CA ARG A 138 -7.99 14.64 -13.47
C ARG A 138 -8.24 13.99 -14.83
N GLY A 139 -9.24 13.11 -14.95
CA GLY A 139 -9.50 12.34 -16.16
C GLY A 139 -8.41 11.29 -16.46
N GLY A 140 -8.50 10.65 -17.62
CA GLY A 140 -7.50 9.66 -18.06
C GLY A 140 -7.53 8.32 -17.30
N SER A 141 -6.41 7.59 -17.34
CA SER A 141 -6.28 6.27 -16.69
C SER A 141 -6.26 6.36 -15.16
N VAL A 142 -5.59 7.38 -14.61
CA VAL A 142 -5.53 7.63 -13.16
C VAL A 142 -6.93 7.81 -12.58
N ALA A 143 -7.79 8.59 -13.24
CA ALA A 143 -9.17 8.77 -12.79
C ALA A 143 -9.97 7.46 -12.80
N LYS A 144 -9.82 6.62 -13.82
CA LYS A 144 -10.48 5.30 -13.88
C LYS A 144 -10.04 4.39 -12.74
N SER A 145 -8.73 4.31 -12.47
CA SER A 145 -8.20 3.51 -11.36
C SER A 145 -8.63 4.07 -10.00
N ALA A 146 -8.69 5.40 -9.84
CA ALA A 146 -9.17 6.03 -8.62
C ALA A 146 -10.66 5.76 -8.37
N GLN A 147 -11.49 5.74 -9.42
CA GLN A 147 -12.90 5.37 -9.32
C GLN A 147 -13.06 3.91 -8.92
N GLU A 148 -12.30 3.00 -9.52
CA GLU A 148 -12.34 1.58 -9.18
C GLU A 148 -11.94 1.35 -7.71
N LEU A 149 -10.89 2.02 -7.25
CA LEU A 149 -10.48 1.98 -5.84
C LEU A 149 -11.55 2.55 -4.91
N ASN A 150 -12.21 3.64 -5.30
CA ASN A 150 -13.28 4.22 -4.50
C ASN A 150 -14.46 3.27 -4.33
N LEU A 151 -14.84 2.54 -5.39
CA LEU A 151 -15.90 1.52 -5.32
C LEU A 151 -15.49 0.36 -4.41
N ALA A 152 -14.27 -0.16 -4.55
CA ALA A 152 -13.78 -1.25 -3.70
C ALA A 152 -13.75 -0.85 -2.21
N LEU A 153 -13.43 0.41 -1.90
CA LEU A 153 -13.46 0.95 -0.54
C LEU A 153 -14.88 1.13 0.03
N GLN A 154 -15.89 1.27 -0.83
CA GLN A 154 -17.30 1.31 -0.43
C GLN A 154 -17.88 -0.08 -0.18
N GLU A 155 -17.34 -1.12 -0.82
CA GLU A 155 -17.79 -2.51 -0.61
C GLU A 155 -17.35 -3.10 0.73
N VAL A 156 -16.24 -2.61 1.28
CA VAL A 156 -15.65 -3.11 2.53
C VAL A 156 -15.99 -2.26 3.76
N HIS A 157 -16.68 -1.13 3.57
CA HIS A 157 -17.17 -0.24 4.62
C HIS A 157 -18.68 -0.44 4.80
#